data_AF-A0A7V9I7G8-F1
#
_entry.id   AF-A0A7V9I7G8-F1
#
_cell.length_a   1.000
_cell.length_b   1.000
_cell.length_c   1.000
_cell.angle_alpha   90.00
_cell.angle_beta   90.00
_cell.angle_gamma   90.00
#
_symmetry.space_group_name_H-M   'P 1'
#
loop_
_entity.id
_entity.type
_entity.pdbx_description
1 polymer ?
#
loop_
_entity_poly.entity_id
_entity_poly.type
_entity_poly.pdbx_seq_one_letter_code
_entity_poly.pdbx_strand_id
1 'polypeptide(L)'
;MSTMEALPPIRKSITVDAPVATAFETFTRGMGSWWPAGSHSIHEGRVEEVVFDEKAGGRVFERTATGEEEDWADVLAWDPPNGFTLLWRVNPERGATEVEVRFTPQGEGTRVDLEHRGWDAIGDAEGRTGYDNGWDFVLRRYSEASTSE
;
A
#
# COMPACT_ATOMS: atom_id res chain seq x y z
N MET A 1 9.47 35.00 -7.93
CA MET A 1 8.48 34.03 -7.43
C MET A 1 8.87 32.69 -8.01
N SER A 2 9.66 31.91 -7.27
CA SER A 2 9.98 30.55 -7.68
C SER A 2 8.81 29.68 -7.27
N THR A 3 8.05 29.20 -8.25
CA THR A 3 7.07 28.13 -8.01
C THR A 3 7.87 26.93 -7.54
N MET A 4 7.77 26.56 -6.26
CA MET A 4 8.14 25.21 -5.83
C MET A 4 7.29 24.28 -6.69
N GLU A 5 7.94 23.50 -7.56
CA GLU A 5 7.26 22.47 -8.35
C GLU A 5 6.72 21.43 -7.37
N ALA A 6 5.49 21.64 -6.92
CA ALA A 6 4.84 20.73 -6.01
C ALA A 6 4.77 19.36 -6.68
N LEU A 7 5.43 18.34 -6.11
CA LEU A 7 5.39 17.00 -6.65
C LEU A 7 3.97 16.43 -6.45
N PRO A 8 3.15 16.25 -7.51
CA PRO A 8 1.80 15.74 -7.32
C PRO A 8 1.78 14.36 -6.65
N PRO A 9 0.71 14.00 -5.94
CA PRO A 9 0.57 12.64 -5.44
C PRO A 9 0.52 11.65 -6.60
N ILE A 10 1.00 10.43 -6.35
CA ILE A 10 0.77 9.29 -7.22
C ILE A 10 -0.67 8.86 -7.00
N ARG A 11 -1.45 8.72 -8.07
CA ARG A 11 -2.83 8.25 -8.01
C ARG A 11 -2.97 7.07 -8.94
N LYS A 12 -3.43 5.95 -8.39
CA LYS A 12 -3.73 4.73 -9.13
C LYS A 12 -5.13 4.28 -8.79
N SER A 13 -5.81 3.71 -9.77
CA SER A 13 -7.17 3.21 -9.61
C SER A 13 -7.29 1.90 -10.36
N ILE A 14 -7.88 0.90 -9.71
CA ILE A 14 -8.22 -0.38 -10.31
C ILE A 14 -9.64 -0.76 -9.93
N THR A 15 -10.23 -1.69 -10.67
CA THR A 15 -11.52 -2.29 -10.33
C THR A 15 -11.31 -3.78 -10.12
N VAL A 16 -11.91 -4.32 -9.06
CA VAL A 16 -11.89 -5.75 -8.74
C VAL A 16 -13.31 -6.29 -8.72
N ASP A 17 -13.49 -7.53 -9.16
CA ASP A 17 -14.79 -8.22 -9.19
C ASP A 17 -15.09 -8.86 -7.83
N ALA A 18 -15.15 -8.02 -6.80
CA ALA A 18 -15.41 -8.46 -5.44
C ALA A 18 -16.20 -7.38 -4.68
N PRO A 19 -17.06 -7.75 -3.71
CA PRO A 19 -17.69 -6.79 -2.80
C PRO A 19 -16.65 -6.00 -2.00
N VAL A 20 -16.99 -4.77 -1.61
CA VAL A 20 -16.07 -3.85 -0.90
C VAL A 20 -15.43 -4.49 0.32
N ALA A 21 -16.22 -5.23 1.12
CA ALA A 21 -15.72 -5.94 2.29
C ALA A 21 -14.68 -7.00 1.93
N THR A 22 -14.95 -7.83 0.91
CA THR A 22 -14.01 -8.86 0.43
C THR A 22 -12.74 -8.22 -0.15
N ALA A 23 -12.89 -7.17 -0.96
CA ALA A 23 -11.77 -6.43 -1.53
C ALA A 23 -10.86 -5.86 -0.41
N PHE A 24 -11.47 -5.24 0.60
CA PHE A 24 -10.76 -4.71 1.76
C PHE A 24 -10.02 -5.81 2.53
N GLU A 25 -10.70 -6.90 2.89
CA GLU A 25 -10.09 -8.02 3.62
C GLU A 25 -8.96 -8.69 2.81
N THR A 26 -9.12 -8.87 1.51
CA THR A 26 -8.05 -9.39 0.64
C THR A 26 -6.85 -8.43 0.61
N PHE A 27 -7.08 -7.12 0.64
CA PHE A 27 -5.99 -6.16 0.65
C PHE A 27 -5.20 -6.22 1.97
N THR A 28 -5.90 -6.28 3.10
CA THR A 28 -5.29 -6.13 4.44
C THR A 28 -4.81 -7.47 5.01
N ARG A 29 -5.65 -8.50 4.96
CA ARG A 29 -5.36 -9.86 5.48
C ARG A 29 -4.77 -10.78 4.43
N GLY A 30 -5.18 -10.61 3.18
CA GLY A 30 -4.69 -11.39 2.05
C GLY A 30 -3.31 -10.95 1.55
N MET A 31 -2.70 -9.93 2.16
CA MET A 31 -1.42 -9.36 1.75
C MET A 31 -0.33 -10.44 1.61
N GLY A 32 -0.26 -11.41 2.53
CA GLY A 32 0.69 -12.54 2.41
C GLY A 32 0.45 -13.46 1.20
N SER A 33 -0.75 -13.49 0.63
CA SER A 33 -1.10 -14.35 -0.51
C SER A 33 -0.85 -13.71 -1.88
N TRP A 34 -0.89 -12.38 -2.00
CA TRP A 34 -0.72 -11.68 -3.28
C TRP A 34 0.47 -10.72 -3.34
N TRP A 35 1.00 -10.29 -2.18
CA TRP A 35 2.16 -9.43 -2.15
C TRP A 35 3.39 -10.18 -2.68
N PRO A 36 4.17 -9.60 -3.62
CA PRO A 36 5.36 -10.23 -4.17
C PRO A 36 6.54 -10.21 -3.18
N ALA A 37 6.43 -10.95 -2.07
CA ALA A 37 7.46 -11.08 -1.03
C ALA A 37 8.83 -11.59 -1.56
N GLY A 38 8.83 -12.26 -2.72
CA GLY A 38 10.04 -12.68 -3.42
C GLY A 38 10.78 -11.59 -4.19
N SER A 39 10.22 -10.38 -4.36
CA SER A 39 10.85 -9.31 -5.16
C SER A 39 10.72 -7.90 -4.59
N HIS A 40 9.84 -7.65 -3.62
CA HIS A 40 9.59 -6.31 -3.02
C HIS A 40 9.53 -6.38 -1.48
N SER A 41 10.40 -7.21 -0.89
CA SER A 41 10.57 -7.30 0.55
C SER A 41 11.95 -6.79 0.96
N ILE A 42 12.06 -6.17 2.14
CA ILE A 42 13.33 -5.65 2.66
C ILE A 42 14.30 -6.81 2.89
N HIS A 43 13.78 -8.00 3.24
CA HIS A 43 14.55 -9.23 3.38
C HIS A 43 14.55 -10.18 2.15
N GLU A 44 14.34 -9.68 0.92
CA GLU A 44 14.53 -10.40 -0.36
C GLU A 44 14.27 -11.93 -0.29
N GLY A 45 13.00 -12.34 -0.20
CA GLY A 45 12.61 -13.76 -0.22
C GLY A 45 12.71 -14.51 1.12
N ARG A 46 12.99 -13.82 2.24
CA ARG A 46 12.89 -14.39 3.61
C ARG A 46 11.66 -13.93 4.39
N VAL A 47 10.82 -13.10 3.80
CA VAL A 47 9.55 -12.65 4.39
C VAL A 47 8.55 -13.78 4.30
N GLU A 48 8.11 -14.26 5.45
CA GLU A 48 7.05 -15.28 5.53
C GLU A 48 5.67 -14.64 5.56
N GLU A 49 5.53 -13.47 6.18
CA GLU A 49 4.26 -12.78 6.26
C GLU A 49 4.44 -11.26 6.38
N VAL A 50 3.47 -10.53 5.82
CA VAL A 50 3.30 -9.11 6.08
C VAL A 50 2.12 -8.98 7.02
N VAL A 51 2.37 -8.45 8.21
CA VAL A 51 1.36 -8.27 9.25
C VAL A 51 0.84 -6.85 9.15
N PHE A 52 -0.48 -6.73 8.94
CA PHE A 52 -1.18 -5.47 8.97
C PHE A 52 -1.98 -5.38 10.27
N ASP A 53 -1.60 -4.44 11.15
CA ASP A 53 -2.34 -4.22 12.39
C ASP A 53 -3.61 -3.39 12.07
N GLU A 54 -4.76 -4.06 11.95
CA GLU A 54 -6.06 -3.57 11.46
C GLU A 54 -6.76 -2.57 12.41
N LYS A 55 -6.05 -1.54 12.85
CA LYS A 55 -6.54 -0.52 13.78
C LYS A 55 -5.81 0.80 13.57
N ALA A 56 -6.48 1.91 13.87
CA ALA A 56 -5.82 3.22 13.94
C ALA A 56 -4.75 3.21 15.05
N GLY A 57 -3.56 3.72 14.75
CA GLY A 57 -2.38 3.59 15.61
C GLY A 57 -1.72 2.22 15.57
N GLY A 58 -2.15 1.33 14.68
CA GLY A 58 -1.44 0.10 14.33
C GLY A 58 -0.20 0.37 13.48
N ARG A 59 0.47 -0.71 13.06
CA ARG A 59 1.64 -0.68 12.18
C ARG A 59 1.57 -1.82 11.17
N VAL A 60 2.19 -1.62 10.03
CA VAL A 60 2.40 -2.62 8.98
C VAL A 60 3.87 -3.00 9.04
N PHE A 61 4.16 -4.27 9.22
CA PHE A 61 5.53 -4.78 9.32
C PHE A 61 5.66 -6.12 8.61
N GLU A 62 6.84 -6.39 8.05
CA GLU A 62 7.16 -7.72 7.53
C GLU A 62 7.79 -8.56 8.63
N ARG A 63 7.47 -9.86 8.66
CA ARG A 63 8.09 -10.84 9.56
C ARG A 63 8.79 -11.94 8.75
N THR A 64 10.03 -12.23 9.13
CA THR A 64 10.83 -13.28 8.51
C THR A 64 10.62 -14.65 9.18
N ALA A 65 11.07 -15.72 8.52
CA ALA A 65 11.05 -17.08 9.07
C ALA A 65 11.85 -17.23 10.38
N THR A 66 12.82 -16.33 10.59
CA THR A 66 13.65 -16.26 11.80
C THR A 66 13.00 -15.44 12.91
N GLY A 67 11.83 -14.83 12.67
CA GLY A 67 11.09 -14.00 13.62
C GLY A 67 11.55 -12.55 13.70
N GLU A 68 12.37 -12.09 12.75
CA GLU A 68 12.75 -10.67 12.65
C GLU A 68 11.59 -9.87 12.05
N GLU A 69 11.27 -8.73 12.67
CA GLU A 69 10.15 -7.87 12.29
C GLU A 69 10.69 -6.51 11.85
N GLU A 70 10.36 -6.07 10.63
CA GLU A 70 10.76 -4.77 10.10
C GLU A 70 9.53 -3.90 9.81
N ASP A 71 9.46 -2.73 10.46
CA ASP A 71 8.34 -1.81 10.33
C ASP A 71 8.34 -1.08 8.98
N TRP A 72 7.25 -1.22 8.22
CA TRP A 72 7.05 -0.57 6.92
C TRP A 72 6.29 0.74 7.03
N ALA A 73 5.18 0.74 7.76
CA ALA A 73 4.26 1.86 7.81
C ALA A 73 3.49 1.93 9.14
N ASP A 74 3.11 3.12 9.57
CA ASP A 74 2.20 3.31 10.71
C ASP A 74 0.77 3.55 10.20
N VAL A 75 -0.26 2.94 10.81
CA VAL A 75 -1.66 3.12 10.42
C VAL A 75 -2.19 4.40 11.05
N LEU A 76 -2.33 5.46 10.25
CA LEU A 76 -2.84 6.75 10.69
C LEU A 76 -4.36 6.75 10.86
N ALA A 77 -5.07 6.14 9.92
CA ALA A 77 -6.52 6.06 9.92
C ALA A 77 -6.97 4.68 9.45
N TRP A 78 -8.03 4.18 10.06
CA TRP A 78 -8.61 2.87 9.76
C TRP A 78 -10.13 3.01 9.70
N ASP A 79 -10.70 2.89 8.50
CA ASP A 79 -12.16 3.00 8.27
C ASP A 79 -12.66 1.79 7.47
N PRO A 80 -12.69 0.59 8.07
CA PRO A 80 -13.13 -0.62 7.38
C PRO A 80 -14.65 -0.57 7.10
N PRO A 81 -15.11 -0.99 5.91
CA PRO A 81 -14.34 -1.49 4.76
C PRO A 81 -14.04 -0.38 3.71
N ASN A 82 -14.26 0.90 4.03
CA ASN A 82 -14.18 2.01 3.09
C ASN A 82 -12.74 2.41 2.75
N GLY A 83 -11.76 2.16 3.63
CA GLY A 83 -10.36 2.49 3.38
C GLY A 83 -9.50 2.67 4.62
N PHE A 84 -8.27 3.10 4.39
CA PHE A 84 -7.31 3.39 5.45
C PHE A 84 -6.22 4.35 4.96
N THR A 85 -5.48 4.93 5.91
CA THR A 85 -4.33 5.79 5.63
C THR A 85 -3.12 5.29 6.41
N LEU A 86 -2.00 5.19 5.70
CA LEU A 86 -0.71 4.74 6.21
C LEU A 86 0.32 5.86 6.14
N LEU A 87 1.14 5.99 7.18
CA LEU A 87 2.38 6.73 7.16
C LEU A 87 3.48 5.79 6.68
N TRP A 88 3.80 5.89 5.41
CA TRP A 88 4.80 5.08 4.74
C TRP A 88 6.21 5.54 5.13
N ARG A 89 6.95 4.64 5.79
CA ARG A 89 8.28 4.92 6.38
C ARG A 89 9.30 3.82 6.11
N VAL A 90 9.05 3.00 5.08
CA VAL A 90 9.94 1.92 4.62
C VAL A 90 11.38 2.41 4.38
N ASN A 91 11.55 3.65 3.90
CA ASN A 91 12.86 4.25 3.66
C ASN A 91 13.05 5.49 4.55
N PRO A 92 13.44 5.33 5.83
CA PRO A 92 13.55 6.46 6.76
C PRO A 92 14.56 7.51 6.30
N GLU A 93 15.58 7.13 5.53
CA GLU A 93 16.57 8.06 4.95
C GLU A 93 15.97 9.01 3.90
N ARG A 94 14.87 8.62 3.25
CA ARG A 94 14.16 9.43 2.25
C ARG A 94 13.06 10.30 2.87
N GLY A 95 12.70 10.05 4.12
CA GLY A 95 11.60 10.71 4.82
C GLY A 95 10.28 9.93 4.75
N ALA A 96 9.31 10.39 5.53
CA ALA A 96 8.00 9.74 5.63
C ALA A 96 7.01 10.32 4.61
N THR A 97 6.23 9.44 3.99
CA THR A 97 5.17 9.78 3.03
C THR A 97 3.85 9.20 3.48
N GLU A 98 2.74 9.56 2.82
CA GLU A 98 1.42 9.06 3.18
C GLU A 98 0.82 8.25 2.03
N VAL A 99 0.29 7.07 2.35
CA VAL A 99 -0.45 6.21 1.41
C VAL A 99 -1.88 6.08 1.90
N GLU A 100 -2.82 6.53 1.10
CA GLU A 100 -4.24 6.41 1.36
C GLU A 100 -4.84 5.43 0.35
N VAL A 101 -5.59 4.45 0.85
CA VAL A 101 -6.30 3.49 0.00
C VAL A 101 -7.79 3.57 0.33
N ARG A 102 -8.60 3.74 -0.71
CA ARG A 102 -10.06 3.83 -0.63
C ARG A 102 -10.72 2.76 -1.47
N PHE A 103 -11.76 2.16 -0.93
CA PHE A 103 -12.58 1.15 -1.58
C PHE A 103 -13.97 1.73 -1.77
N THR A 104 -14.41 1.83 -3.02
CA THR A 104 -15.73 2.36 -3.35
C THR A 104 -16.51 1.36 -4.19
N PRO A 105 -17.81 1.14 -3.90
CA PRO A 105 -18.62 0.23 -4.69
C PRO A 105 -18.75 0.75 -6.13
N GLN A 106 -18.49 -0.11 -7.11
CA GLN A 106 -18.60 0.21 -8.53
C GLN A 106 -19.34 -0.91 -9.27
N GLY A 107 -20.65 -0.74 -9.47
CA GLY A 107 -21.49 -1.76 -10.08
C GLY A 107 -21.57 -3.01 -9.20
N GLU A 108 -21.21 -4.16 -9.76
CA GLU A 108 -21.13 -5.45 -9.05
C GLU A 108 -19.75 -5.69 -8.39
N GLY A 109 -18.77 -4.84 -8.69
CA GLY A 109 -17.41 -4.91 -8.13
C GLY A 109 -17.05 -3.73 -7.23
N THR A 110 -15.76 -3.59 -6.97
CA THR A 110 -15.19 -2.55 -6.12
C THR A 110 -14.08 -1.81 -6.85
N ARG A 111 -14.14 -0.47 -6.82
CA ARG A 111 -13.04 0.39 -7.23
C ARG A 111 -12.10 0.63 -6.06
N VAL A 112 -10.82 0.34 -6.27
CA VAL A 112 -9.76 0.62 -5.31
C VAL A 112 -8.94 1.79 -5.83
N ASP A 113 -8.95 2.89 -5.07
CA ASP A 113 -8.18 4.09 -5.34
C ASP A 113 -7.03 4.19 -4.35
N LEU A 114 -5.80 4.23 -4.85
CA LEU A 114 -4.58 4.42 -4.08
C LEU A 114 -4.02 5.80 -4.39
N GLU A 115 -3.83 6.61 -3.33
CA GLU A 115 -3.16 7.90 -3.39
C GLU A 115 -1.90 7.85 -2.52
N HIS A 116 -0.73 8.05 -3.11
CA HIS A 116 0.52 8.20 -2.37
C HIS A 116 1.01 9.65 -2.47
N ARG A 117 0.96 10.37 -1.34
CA ARG A 117 1.28 11.79 -1.20
C ARG A 117 2.44 12.03 -0.24
N GLY A 118 2.84 13.30 -0.07
CA GLY A 118 3.99 13.68 0.77
C GLY A 118 5.31 13.85 0.03
N TRP A 119 5.34 13.63 -1.30
CA TRP A 119 6.53 13.80 -2.14
C TRP A 119 7.09 15.23 -2.11
N ASP A 120 6.21 16.23 -2.08
CA ASP A 120 6.62 17.64 -1.98
C ASP A 120 7.39 17.94 -0.69
N ALA A 121 6.98 17.32 0.42
CA ALA A 121 7.61 17.53 1.72
C ALA A 121 9.03 16.94 1.79
N ILE A 122 9.28 15.84 1.08
CA ILE A 122 10.59 15.17 1.05
C ILE A 122 11.45 15.59 -0.15
N GLY A 123 10.87 16.20 -1.18
CA GLY A 123 11.57 16.64 -2.39
C GLY A 123 12.13 15.52 -3.27
N ASP A 124 11.66 14.28 -3.10
CA ASP A 124 12.22 13.07 -3.74
C ASP A 124 11.47 12.67 -5.02
N ALA A 125 11.77 13.36 -6.13
CA ALA A 125 11.15 13.09 -7.43
C ALA A 125 11.57 11.73 -8.03
N GLU A 126 12.79 11.27 -7.76
CA GLU A 126 13.29 9.97 -8.23
C GLU A 126 12.61 8.82 -7.50
N GLY A 127 12.52 8.89 -6.15
CA GLY A 127 11.79 7.90 -5.36
C GLY A 127 10.33 7.81 -5.79
N ARG A 128 9.67 8.95 -5.99
CA ARG A 128 8.30 9.00 -6.52
C ARG A 128 8.15 8.18 -7.81
N THR A 129 9.05 8.35 -8.77
CA THR A 129 8.98 7.64 -10.06
C THR A 129 9.18 6.14 -9.86
N GLY A 130 10.05 5.71 -8.95
CA GLY A 130 10.20 4.31 -8.57
C GLY A 130 8.91 3.72 -7.98
N TYR A 131 8.29 4.42 -7.02
CA TYR A 131 7.04 3.99 -6.42
C TYR A 131 5.87 3.99 -7.41
N ASP A 132 5.82 4.95 -8.33
CA ASP A 132 4.78 5.02 -9.36
C ASP A 132 4.71 3.72 -10.19
N ASN A 133 5.88 3.23 -10.63
CA ASN A 133 5.99 1.95 -11.34
C ASN A 133 5.76 0.73 -10.42
N GLY A 134 6.21 0.80 -9.17
CA GLY A 134 5.98 -0.26 -8.18
C GLY A 134 4.50 -0.48 -7.88
N TRP A 135 3.73 0.61 -7.71
CA TRP A 135 2.29 0.52 -7.44
C TRP A 135 1.51 -0.12 -8.59
N ASP A 136 1.86 0.12 -9.85
CA ASP A 136 1.24 -0.57 -10.98
C ASP A 136 1.40 -2.09 -10.89
N PHE A 137 2.58 -2.56 -10.50
CA PHE A 137 2.84 -3.99 -10.33
C PHE A 137 2.07 -4.58 -9.14
N VAL A 138 2.08 -3.88 -8.00
CA VAL A 138 1.41 -4.28 -6.76
C VAL A 138 -0.11 -4.38 -6.96
N LEU A 139 -0.72 -3.33 -7.54
CA LEU A 139 -2.17 -3.28 -7.78
C LEU A 139 -2.64 -4.32 -8.79
N ARG A 140 -1.82 -4.60 -9.81
CA ARG A 140 -2.10 -5.69 -10.76
C ARG A 140 -2.18 -7.05 -10.05
N ARG A 141 -1.20 -7.36 -9.20
CA ARG A 141 -1.18 -8.62 -8.42
C ARG A 141 -2.38 -8.74 -7.48
N TYR A 142 -2.72 -7.65 -6.80
CA TYR A 142 -3.91 -7.60 -5.95
C TYR A 142 -5.20 -7.83 -6.75
N SER A 143 -5.32 -7.22 -7.94
CA SER A 143 -6.48 -7.42 -8.82
C SER A 143 -6.61 -8.88 -9.28
N GLU A 144 -5.51 -9.53 -9.63
CA GLU A 144 -5.48 -10.96 -9.99
C GLU A 144 -5.90 -11.86 -8.82
N ALA A 145 -5.44 -11.56 -7.61
CA ALA A 145 -5.81 -12.29 -6.39
C ALA A 145 -7.26 -12.06 -5.97
N SER A 146 -7.80 -10.87 -6.20
CA SER A 146 -9.20 -10.53 -5.86
C SER A 146 -10.22 -11.07 -6.86
N THR A 147 -9.79 -11.42 -8.07
CA THR A 147 -10.64 -11.95 -9.16
C THR A 147 -10.63 -13.48 -9.23
N SER A 148 -9.82 -14.18 -8.43
CA SER A 148 -9.71 -15.64 -8.53
C SER A 148 -10.86 -16.35 -7.81
N GLU A 149 -11.91 -16.66 -8.57
CA GLU A 149 -12.94 -17.68 -8.27
C GLU A 149 -12.40 -19.12 -8.34
#